data_AF-A0A7C1I4P6-F1
#
_entry.id   AF-A0A7C1I4P6-F1
#
_cell.length_a   1.000
_cell.length_b   1.000
_cell.length_c   1.000
_cell.angle_alpha   90.00
_cell.angle_beta   90.00
_cell.angle_gamma   90.00
#
_symmetry.space_group_name_H-M   'P 1'
#
loop_
_entity.id
_entity.type
_entity.pdbx_description
1 polymer ?
#
loop_
_entity_poly.entity_id
_entity_poly.type
_entity_poly.pdbx_seq_one_letter_code
_entity_poly.pdbx_strand_id
1 'polypeptide(L)'
;MMKKEEYIHIHMLLAQYKKYCEENSLISELRRYDELRISPFEVHRSKEEHKRAIFVLSTELVTSLTASTMPAVRERNPLPRKLRSGIC
;
A
#
# COMPACT_ATOMS: atom_id res chain seq x y z
N MET A 1 -16.45 20.33 -5.08
CA MET A 1 -15.21 19.72 -5.61
C MET A 1 -14.04 20.21 -4.76
N MET A 2 -13.09 19.36 -4.36
CA MET A 2 -11.97 19.75 -3.49
C MET A 2 -11.02 20.75 -4.18
N LYS A 3 -10.44 21.67 -3.41
CA LYS A 3 -9.45 22.68 -3.85
C LYS A 3 -8.06 22.05 -4.03
N LYS A 4 -7.17 22.70 -4.80
CA LYS A 4 -5.83 22.17 -5.09
C LYS A 4 -5.00 22.04 -3.80
N GLU A 5 -5.13 23.00 -2.90
CA GLU A 5 -4.44 23.06 -1.61
C GLU A 5 -4.78 21.85 -0.74
N GLU A 6 -6.04 21.37 -0.79
CA GLU A 6 -6.47 20.17 -0.05
C GLU A 6 -5.73 18.93 -0.56
N TYR A 7 -5.54 18.78 -1.88
CA TYR A 7 -4.74 17.68 -2.43
C TYR A 7 -3.25 17.82 -2.06
N ILE A 8 -2.69 19.02 -2.09
CA ILE A 8 -1.30 19.24 -1.68
C ILE A 8 -1.11 18.82 -0.21
N HIS A 9 -2.02 19.23 0.68
CA HIS A 9 -1.96 18.87 2.10
C HIS A 9 -2.09 17.36 2.33
N ILE A 10 -3.01 16.69 1.62
CA ILE A 10 -3.14 15.22 1.69
C ILE A 10 -1.87 14.53 1.16
N HIS A 11 -1.32 15.01 0.04
CA HIS A 11 -0.07 14.47 -0.50
C HIS A 11 1.07 14.61 0.50
N MET A 12 1.20 15.78 1.14
CA MET A 12 2.20 16.04 2.16
C MET A 12 2.03 15.11 3.37
N LEU A 13 0.80 14.94 3.87
CA LEU A 13 0.51 14.05 4.99
C LEU A 13 0.87 12.60 4.67
N LEU A 14 0.51 12.09 3.49
CA LEU A 14 0.84 10.72 3.08
C LEU A 14 2.35 10.53 2.90
N ALA A 15 3.07 11.53 2.39
CA ALA A 15 4.52 11.48 2.29
C ALA A 15 5.21 11.45 3.66
N GLN A 16 4.69 12.22 4.63
CA GLN A 16 5.14 12.15 6.02
C GLN A 16 4.86 10.77 6.64
N TYR A 17 3.68 10.21 6.37
CA TYR A 17 3.31 8.88 6.86
C TYR A 17 4.18 7.77 6.23
N LYS A 18 4.47 7.84 4.92
CA LYS A 18 5.45 6.97 4.24
C LYS A 18 6.79 7.02 4.96
N LYS A 19 7.33 8.22 5.19
CA LYS A 19 8.62 8.40 5.87
C LYS A 19 8.61 7.77 7.27
N TYR A 20 7.55 7.98 8.05
CA TYR A 20 7.38 7.32 9.35
C TYR A 20 7.41 5.79 9.22
N CYS A 21 6.67 5.22 8.26
CA CYS A 21 6.66 3.78 8.05
C CYS A 21 8.03 3.23 7.62
N GLU A 22 8.78 3.96 6.79
CA GLU A 22 10.15 3.60 6.39
C GLU A 22 11.11 3.63 7.58
N GLU A 23 11.08 4.71 8.38
CA GLU A 23 11.91 4.86 9.59
C GLU A 23 11.66 3.77 10.63
N ASN A 24 10.44 3.24 10.68
CA ASN A 24 10.03 2.15 11.59
C ASN A 24 10.07 0.77 10.93
N SER A 25 10.62 0.63 9.72
CA SER A 25 10.70 -0.64 8.96
C SER A 25 9.35 -1.36 8.80
N LEU A 26 8.25 -0.60 8.73
CA LEU A 26 6.88 -1.13 8.58
C LEU A 26 6.54 -1.48 7.13
N ILE A 27 7.22 -0.84 6.18
CA ILE A 27 7.03 -1.00 4.74
C ILE A 27 8.37 -1.15 4.02
N SER A 28 8.33 -1.77 2.85
CA SER A 28 9.43 -1.71 1.89
C SER A 28 9.34 -0.45 1.01
N GLU A 29 10.33 -0.26 0.14
CA GLU A 29 10.36 0.81 -0.86
C GLU A 29 9.07 0.84 -1.73
N LEU A 30 8.52 2.05 -1.96
CA LEU A 30 7.29 2.26 -2.73
C LEU A 30 7.61 2.72 -4.16
N ARG A 31 8.09 1.77 -4.97
CA ARG A 31 8.68 2.05 -6.28
C ARG A 31 7.74 2.77 -7.25
N ARG A 32 6.44 2.44 -7.28
CA ARG A 32 5.55 3.07 -8.28
C ARG A 32 5.34 4.54 -7.97
N TYR A 33 5.29 4.91 -6.70
CA TYR A 33 5.25 6.30 -6.25
C TYR A 33 6.54 7.03 -6.59
N ASP A 34 7.70 6.42 -6.30
CA ASP A 34 9.00 7.03 -6.59
C ASP A 34 9.21 7.26 -8.10
N GLU A 35 8.71 6.35 -8.95
CA GLU A 35 8.70 6.47 -10.41
C GLU A 35 7.87 7.65 -10.93
N LEU A 36 6.88 8.15 -10.17
CA LEU A 36 6.13 9.34 -10.56
C LEU A 36 6.99 10.59 -10.57
N ARG A 37 8.04 10.64 -9.75
CA ARG A 37 8.90 11.82 -9.54
C ARG A 37 8.09 13.08 -9.24
N ILE A 38 7.05 12.96 -8.40
CA ILE A 38 6.23 14.08 -7.93
C ILE A 38 6.41 14.19 -6.42
N SER A 39 6.91 15.33 -5.97
CA SER A 39 7.05 15.65 -4.55
C SER A 39 5.87 16.47 -4.03
N PRO A 40 5.42 16.32 -2.78
CA PRO A 40 4.43 17.21 -2.17
C PRO A 40 4.89 18.67 -2.10
N PHE A 41 6.20 18.95 -2.16
CA PHE A 41 6.75 20.31 -2.14
C PHE A 41 6.66 21.03 -3.50
N GLU A 42 6.39 20.31 -4.60
CA GLU A 42 6.22 20.89 -5.92
C GLU A 42 4.81 21.49 -6.11
N VAL A 43 4.45 22.47 -5.28
CA VAL A 43 3.11 23.09 -5.24
C VAL A 43 2.63 23.70 -6.57
N HIS A 44 3.54 23.92 -7.51
CA HIS A 44 3.24 24.44 -8.84
C HIS A 44 2.65 23.37 -9.78
N ARG A 45 2.85 22.08 -9.49
CA ARG A 45 2.31 20.94 -10.27
C ARG A 45 0.80 20.97 -10.35
N SER A 46 0.24 20.30 -11.36
CA SER A 46 -1.20 20.28 -11.59
C SER A 46 -1.95 19.56 -10.49
N LYS A 47 -3.24 19.90 -10.35
CA LYS A 47 -4.15 19.24 -9.42
C LYS A 47 -4.23 17.72 -9.68
N GLU A 48 -4.27 17.32 -10.94
CA GLU A 48 -4.36 15.90 -11.32
C GLU A 48 -3.05 15.14 -11.04
N GLU A 49 -1.88 15.79 -11.14
CA GLU A 49 -0.60 15.21 -10.72
C GLU A 49 -0.58 14.90 -9.22
N HIS A 50 -0.98 15.85 -8.37
CA HIS A 50 -1.09 15.62 -6.92
C HIS A 50 -2.10 14.52 -6.59
N LYS A 51 -3.25 14.50 -7.27
CA LYS A 51 -4.28 13.47 -7.10
C LYS A 51 -3.77 12.08 -7.50
N ARG A 52 -3.04 11.98 -8.62
CA ARG A 52 -2.41 10.73 -9.06
C ARG A 52 -1.38 10.25 -8.05
N ALA A 53 -0.54 11.16 -7.55
CA ALA A 53 0.46 10.84 -6.53
C ALA A 53 -0.17 10.30 -5.24
N ILE A 54 -1.25 10.93 -4.75
CA ILE A 54 -2.04 10.45 -3.59
C ILE A 54 -2.57 9.04 -3.84
N PHE A 55 -3.17 8.79 -5.01
CA PHE A 55 -3.77 7.50 -5.32
C PHE A 55 -2.73 6.38 -5.36
N VAL A 56 -1.59 6.61 -6.03
CA VAL A 56 -0.51 5.62 -6.10
C VAL A 56 0.11 5.39 -4.72
N LEU A 57 0.44 6.46 -4.00
CA LEU A 57 1.06 6.38 -2.68
C LEU A 57 0.19 5.64 -1.67
N SER A 58 -1.10 5.98 -1.57
CA SER A 58 -2.02 5.32 -0.65
C SER A 58 -2.21 3.83 -0.99
N THR A 59 -2.30 3.49 -2.28
CA THR A 59 -2.45 2.10 -2.73
C THR A 59 -1.22 1.25 -2.37
N GLU A 60 -0.03 1.78 -2.61
CA GLU A 60 1.22 1.08 -2.27
C GLU A 60 1.43 0.97 -0.76
N LEU A 61 1.11 2.01 0.01
CA LEU A 61 1.13 1.96 1.49
C LEU A 61 0.24 0.84 2.02
N VAL A 62 -1.03 0.78 1.59
CA VAL A 62 -1.97 -0.27 2.01
C VAL A 62 -1.45 -1.65 1.62
N THR A 63 -0.95 -1.80 0.38
CA THR A 63 -0.40 -3.08 -0.11
C THR A 63 0.79 -3.53 0.73
N SER A 64 1.73 -2.62 1.03
CA SER A 64 2.92 -2.97 1.81
C SER A 64 2.59 -3.29 3.27
N LEU A 65 1.70 -2.52 3.91
CA LEU A 65 1.33 -2.73 5.31
C LEU A 65 0.53 -4.03 5.52
N THR A 66 -0.34 -4.37 4.57
CA THR A 66 -1.14 -5.60 4.64
C THR A 66 -0.30 -6.84 4.37
N ALA A 67 0.73 -6.75 3.52
CA ALA A 67 1.70 -7.81 3.32
C ALA A 67 2.49 -8.13 4.61
N SER A 68 2.85 -7.11 5.39
CA SER A 68 3.56 -7.28 6.67
C SER A 68 2.69 -7.80 7.82
N THR A 69 1.37 -7.61 7.75
CA THR A 69 0.44 -7.84 8.89
C THR A 69 -0.21 -9.23 8.88
N MET A 70 -0.12 -10.02 7.80
CA MET A 70 -0.70 -11.37 7.78
C MET A 70 0.32 -12.42 8.23
N PRO A 71 0.17 -13.08 9.39
CA PRO A 71 0.69 -14.44 9.50
C PRO A 71 -0.07 -15.25 8.45
N ALA A 72 0.65 -16.00 7.63
CA ALA A 72 0.05 -16.91 6.66
C ALA A 72 -1.11 -17.67 7.34
N VAL A 73 -2.35 -17.38 6.95
CA VAL A 73 -3.49 -18.22 7.32
C VAL A 73 -3.15 -19.57 6.70
N ARG A 74 -2.66 -20.49 7.54
CA ARG A 74 -2.47 -21.88 7.18
C ARG A 74 -3.82 -22.34 6.66
N GLU A 75 -3.88 -22.57 5.36
CA GLU A 75 -4.98 -23.25 4.71
C GLU A 75 -5.33 -24.46 5.60
N ARG A 76 -6.55 -24.48 6.14
CA ARG A 76 -7.01 -25.61 6.94
C ARG A 76 -6.95 -26.82 6.02
N ASN A 77 -5.95 -27.66 6.27
CA ASN A 77 -5.68 -28.88 5.53
C ASN A 77 -7.01 -29.62 5.30
N PRO A 78 -7.50 -29.76 4.06
CA PRO A 78 -8.67 -30.58 3.83
C PRO A 78 -8.33 -32.01 4.23
N LEU A 79 -9.17 -32.59 5.11
CA LEU A 79 -9.02 -33.93 5.67
C LEU A 79 -8.52 -34.94 4.61
N PRO A 80 -7.49 -35.77 4.88
CA PRO A 80 -7.02 -36.73 3.89
C PRO A 80 -8.15 -37.69 3.51
N ARG A 81 -8.45 -37.76 2.20
CA ARG A 81 -9.35 -38.78 1.62
C ARG A 81 -8.65 -40.15 1.66
N LYS A 82 -8.63 -40.82 2.80
CA LYS A 82 -8.37 -42.26 2.87
C LYS A 82 -9.21 -42.90 3.96
N LEU A 83 -10.39 -43.41 3.56
CA LEU A 83 -10.80 -44.79 3.85
C LEU A 83 -12.05 -45.14 3.01
N ARG A 84 -11.84 -45.38 1.71
CA ARG A 84 -12.75 -46.21 0.91
C ARG A 84 -11.90 -47.08 -0.02
N SER A 85 -11.21 -48.06 0.53
CA SER A 85 -10.81 -49.26 -0.22
C SER A 85 -10.38 -50.36 0.74
N GLY A 86 -11.08 -51.49 0.71
CA GLY A 86 -10.76 -52.75 1.39
C GLY A 86 -11.05 -52.69 2.89
N ILE A 87 -11.84 -53.60 3.46
CA ILE A 87 -11.60 -55.04 3.52
C ILE A 87 -12.91 -55.77 3.88
N CYS A 88 -13.06 -56.98 3.32
CA CYS A 88 -14.10 -58.01 3.48
C CYS A 88 -15.45 -57.77 2.80
#